data_AF-A0A820PGP8-F1
#
_entry.id   AF-A0A820PGP8-F1
#
_cell.length_a   1.000
_cell.length_b   1.000
_cell.length_c   1.000
_cell.angle_alpha   90.00
_cell.angle_beta   90.00
_cell.angle_gamma   90.00
#
_symmetry.space_group_name_H-M   'P 1'
#
loop_
_entity.id
_entity.type
_entity.pdbx_description
1 polymer ?
#
loop_
_entity_poly.entity_id
_entity_poly.type
_entity_poly.pdbx_seq_one_letter_code
_entity_poly.pdbx_strand_id
1 'polypeptide(L)' 'NRLQDIFTQFVDFKRAQDEATKELVGQIVLTTYNSKTYKIDEIAWDKSPNYAFKKRDGTDETLVKYYYDVS' A
#
# COMPACT_ATOMS: atom_id res chain seq x y z
N ASN A 1 -22.93 -9.20 20.67
CA ASN A 1 -21.90 -9.10 21.74
C ASN A 1 -20.66 -8.52 21.09
N ARG A 2 -19.97 -7.55 21.72
CA ARG A 2 -18.77 -6.87 21.21
C ARG A 2 -17.73 -7.80 20.55
N LEU A 3 -17.54 -9.02 21.04
CA LEU A 3 -16.62 -10.00 20.43
C LEU A 3 -17.04 -10.44 19.03
N GLN A 4 -18.35 -10.62 18.79
CA GLN A 4 -18.88 -10.95 17.46
C GLN A 4 -18.68 -9.77 16.50
N ASP A 5 -18.87 -8.54 16.99
CA ASP A 5 -18.72 -7.33 16.18
C ASP A 5 -17.25 -7.15 15.73
N ILE A 6 -16.31 -7.36 16.65
CA ILE A 6 -14.86 -7.33 16.34
C ILE A 6 -14.49 -8.42 15.33
N PHE A 7 -15.01 -9.64 15.50
CA PHE A 7 -14.73 -10.74 14.58
C PHE A 7 -15.26 -10.45 13.17
N THR A 8 -16.50 -9.98 13.06
CA THR A 8 -17.10 -9.58 11.78
C THR A 8 -16.27 -8.49 11.11
N GLN A 9 -15.90 -7.44 11.84
CA GLN A 9 -15.07 -6.36 11.30
C GLN A 9 -13.71 -6.87 10.78
N PHE A 10 -13.09 -7.82 11.48
CA PHE A 10 -11.83 -8.42 11.02
C PHE A 10 -12.00 -9.24 9.74
N VAL A 11 -13.07 -10.06 9.67
CA VAL A 11 -13.36 -10.86 8.47
C VAL A 11 -13.65 -9.96 7.27
N ASP A 12 -14.44 -8.90 7.45
CA ASP A 12 -14.76 -7.97 6.38
C ASP A 12 -13.53 -7.20 5.91
N PHE A 13 -12.65 -6.81 6.82
CA PHE A 13 -11.37 -6.20 6.47
C PHE A 13 -10.50 -7.15 5.63
N LYS A 14 -10.43 -8.44 5.97
CA LYS A 14 -9.70 -9.43 5.18
C LYS A 14 -10.30 -9.66 3.81
N ARG A 15 -11.63 -9.74 3.70
CA ARG A 15 -12.31 -9.86 2.39
C ARG A 15 -12.01 -8.66 1.49
N ALA A 16 -12.02 -7.45 2.04
CA ALA A 16 -11.67 -6.26 1.27
C ALA A 16 -10.22 -6.29 0.76
N GLN A 17 -9.28 -6.80 1.56
CA GLN A 17 -7.89 -7.00 1.12
C GLN A 17 -7.79 -8.02 -0.02
N ASP A 18 -8.50 -9.14 0.08
CA ASP A 18 -8.49 -10.20 -0.93
C ASP A 18 -9.11 -9.72 -2.26
N GLU A 19 -10.25 -9.02 -2.20
CA GLU A 19 -10.90 -8.43 -3.36
C GLU A 19 -10.01 -7.39 -4.05
N ALA A 20 -9.42 -6.46 -3.28
CA ALA A 20 -8.49 -5.48 -3.84
C ALA A 20 -7.26 -6.14 -4.47
N THR A 21 -6.70 -7.17 -3.83
CA THR A 21 -5.56 -7.91 -4.38
C THR A 21 -5.92 -8.59 -5.69
N LYS A 22 -7.08 -9.25 -5.76
CA LYS A 22 -7.57 -9.93 -6.97
C LYS A 22 -7.78 -8.97 -8.14
N GLU A 23 -8.32 -7.78 -7.88
CA GLU A 23 -8.62 -6.80 -8.93
C GLU A 23 -7.37 -6.04 -9.39
N LEU A 24 -6.44 -5.71 -8.48
CA LEU A 24 -5.31 -4.83 -8.75
C LEU A 24 -4.03 -5.56 -9.17
N VAL A 25 -3.74 -6.74 -8.62
CA VAL A 25 -2.52 -7.49 -9.00
C VAL A 25 -2.62 -7.91 -10.47
N GLY A 26 -1.56 -7.61 -11.23
CA GLY A 26 -1.50 -7.81 -12.67
C GLY A 26 -1.87 -6.58 -13.49
N GLN A 27 -2.54 -5.58 -12.90
CA GLN A 27 -2.90 -4.34 -13.59
C GLN A 27 -1.68 -3.44 -13.81
N ILE A 28 -1.77 -2.58 -14.82
CA ILE A 28 -0.76 -1.55 -15.12
C ILE A 28 -1.31 -0.20 -14.67
N VAL A 29 -0.56 0.51 -13.83
CA VAL A 29 -0.90 1.85 -13.32
C VAL A 29 0.07 2.91 -13.84
N LEU A 30 -0.43 4.12 -14.05
CA LEU A 30 0.36 5.32 -14.34
C LEU A 30 0.65 6.07 -13.03
N THR A 31 1.92 6.32 -12.73
CA THR A 31 2.31 7.16 -11.59
C THR A 31 2.43 8.62 -12.02
N THR A 32 1.66 9.51 -11.39
CA THR A 32 1.53 10.92 -11.78
C THR A 32 2.80 11.74 -11.55
N TYR A 33 3.66 11.36 -10.61
CA TYR A 33 4.87 12.12 -10.27
C TYR A 33 6.00 12.00 -11.31
N ASN A 34 6.00 10.96 -12.15
CA ASN A 34 7.03 10.73 -13.16
C ASN A 34 6.48 10.26 -14.53
N SER A 35 5.17 10.15 -14.65
CA SER A 35 4.45 9.66 -15.84
C SER A 35 4.90 8.28 -16.35
N LYS A 36 5.46 7.44 -15.47
CA LYS A 36 5.84 6.06 -15.80
C LYS A 36 4.71 5.09 -15.47
N THR A 37 4.69 3.97 -16.18
CA THR A 37 3.76 2.89 -15.90
C THR A 37 4.45 1.73 -15.18
N TYR A 38 3.73 1.12 -14.26
CA TYR A 38 4.20 -0.02 -13.47
C TYR A 38 3.13 -1.09 -13.40
N LYS A 39 3.53 -2.36 -13.48
CA LYS A 39 2.64 -3.49 -13.20
C LYS A 39 2.61 -3.74 -11.69
N ILE A 40 1.43 -3.95 -11.13
CA ILE A 40 1.27 -4.31 -9.73
C ILE A 40 1.54 -5.81 -9.60
N ASP A 41 2.55 -6.19 -8.82
CA ASP A 41 2.87 -7.60 -8.57
C ASP A 41 2.31 -8.11 -7.23
N GLU A 42 2.29 -7.29 -6.18
CA GLU A 42 1.78 -7.64 -4.84
C GLU A 42 1.34 -6.37 -4.07
N ILE A 43 0.53 -6.55 -3.02
CA ILE A 43 0.16 -5.51 -2.06
C ILE A 43 0.67 -5.89 -0.66
N ALA A 44 1.60 -5.08 -0.13
CA ALA A 44 2.11 -5.23 1.23
C ALA A 44 1.13 -4.66 2.27
N TRP A 45 0.09 -5.41 2.61
CA TRP A 45 -0.99 -5.02 3.52
C TRP A 45 -0.54 -4.75 4.97
N ASP A 46 0.66 -5.17 5.35
CA ASP A 46 1.29 -4.93 6.64
C ASP A 46 2.03 -3.58 6.72
N LYS A 47 2.21 -2.89 5.59
CA LYS A 47 2.90 -1.60 5.51
C LYS A 47 1.90 -0.45 5.41
N SER A 48 2.37 0.73 5.79
CA SER A 48 1.64 2.00 5.63
C SER A 48 2.52 3.02 4.94
N PRO A 49 1.98 4.16 4.47
CA PRO A 49 2.79 5.24 3.89
C PRO A 49 3.88 5.81 4.84
N ASN A 50 3.75 5.59 6.15
CA ASN A 50 4.78 5.94 7.13
C ASN A 50 5.95 4.95 7.18
N TYR A 51 5.92 3.89 6.37
CA TYR A 51 7.01 2.94 6.25
C TYR A 51 8.30 3.63 5.79
N ALA A 52 9.37 3.43 6.55
CA ALA A 52 10.70 3.90 6.22
C ALA A 52 11.45 2.88 5.35
N PHE A 53 12.13 3.36 4.32
CA PHE A 53 12.96 2.56 3.43
C PHE A 53 14.34 3.19 3.26
N LYS A 54 15.32 2.36 2.91
CA LYS A 54 16.67 2.82 2.57
C LYS A 54 16.69 3.41 1.17
N LYS A 55 17.02 4.69 1.07
CA LYS A 55 17.33 5.35 -0.21
C LYS A 55 18.66 4.83 -0.75
N ARG A 56 18.92 5.14 -2.02
CA ARG A 56 20.16 4.75 -2.71
C ARG A 56 21.44 5.32 -2.06
N ASP A 57 21.33 6.45 -1.38
CA ASP A 57 22.40 7.11 -0.65
C ASP A 57 22.64 6.51 0.76
N GLY A 58 21.85 5.51 1.17
CA GLY A 58 21.96 4.84 2.46
C GLY A 58 21.17 5.48 3.59
N THR A 59 20.55 6.64 3.37
CA THR A 59 19.69 7.29 4.37
C THR A 59 18.30 6.66 4.40
N ASP A 60 17.68 6.65 5.59
CA ASP A 60 16.31 6.16 5.77
C ASP A 60 15.31 7.30 5.52
N GLU A 61 14.24 7.04 4.76
CA GLU A 61 13.17 8.01 4.50
C GLU A 61 11.81 7.33 4.47
N THR A 62 10.74 8.01 4.88
CA THR A 62 9.38 7.46 4.75
C THR A 62 8.84 7.63 3.34
N LEU A 63 7.91 6.76 2.91
CA LEU A 63 7.25 6.92 1.60
C LEU A 63 6.54 8.28 1.51
N VAL A 64 5.87 8.72 2.58
CA VAL A 64 5.22 10.05 2.62
C VAL A 64 6.24 11.15 2.35
N LYS A 65 7.34 11.22 3.09
CA LYS A 65 8.34 12.27 2.89
C LYS A 65 8.98 12.20 1.51
N TYR A 66 9.32 11.00 1.04
CA TYR A 66 9.92 10.82 -0.27
C TYR A 66 9.05 11.35 -1.43
N TYR A 67 7.72 11.20 -1.34
CA TYR A 67 6.81 11.62 -2.42
C TYR A 67 6.14 12.99 -2.21
N TYR A 68 6.01 13.48 -0.97
CA TYR A 68 5.30 14.73 -0.67
C TYR A 68 6.22 15.87 -0.18
N ASP A 69 7.46 15.59 0.22
CA ASP A 69 8.42 16.61 0.70
C ASP A 69 9.24 17.23 -0.44
N VAL A 70 8.81 17.00 -1.69
CA VAL A 70 9.32 17.65 -2.90
C VAL A 70 8.16 18.37 -3.58
N SER A 71 7.89 19.58 -3.09
CA SER A 71 7.13 20.64 -3.77
C SER A 71 7.83 21.97 -3.55
#